data_AF-A0A1Q7PYJ4-F1
#
_entry.id   AF-A0A1Q7PYJ4-F1
#
_cell.length_a   1.000
_cell.length_b   1.000
_cell.length_c   1.000
_cell.angle_alpha   90.00
_cell.angle_beta   90.00
_cell.angle_gamma   90.00
#
_symmetry.space_group_name_H-M   'P 1'
#
loop_
_entity.id
_entity.type
_entity.pdbx_description
1 polymer ?
#
loop_
_entity_poly.entity_id
_entity_poly.type
_entity_poly.pdbx_seq_one_letter_code
_entity_poly.pdbx_strand_id
1 'polypeptide(L)'
;MRRDPKVRITVSSSRNLALAAVFGALYAALVVAFAPISILPVQVRVADVLLPLAILFGWPAILGLGVGTVVGNFAADSLMGFPSASIGLDIVGGSLVNLLAAYLAWRIGQHSSRVRNWNASWFSATVVETALISVVVGGYLSIVFSIPLVVSILTILAGEIVAINIGGFALLNIIGRDRSLDLFRSWGLKTYGTERDPRPSS
;
A
#
# COMPACT_ATOMS: atom_id res chain seq x y z
N MET A 1 33.48 20.97 23.05
CA MET A 1 32.09 20.47 22.90
C MET A 1 32.14 19.16 22.12
N ARG A 2 31.94 18.02 22.81
CA ARG A 2 31.91 16.70 22.18
C ARG A 2 30.62 16.60 21.35
N ARG A 3 30.74 16.26 20.06
CA ARG A 3 29.60 15.91 19.22
C ARG A 3 29.04 14.59 19.76
N ASP A 4 27.81 14.60 20.25
CA ASP A 4 27.12 13.36 20.58
C ASP A 4 27.05 12.48 19.32
N PRO A 5 27.49 11.21 19.40
CA PRO A 5 27.32 10.30 18.29
C PRO A 5 25.82 10.12 18.08
N LYS A 6 25.33 10.49 16.90
CA LYS A 6 23.97 10.17 16.45
C LYS A 6 23.76 8.67 16.67
N VAL A 7 23.04 8.30 17.73
CA VAL A 7 22.61 6.93 17.98
C VAL A 7 21.70 6.59 16.80
N ARG A 8 22.26 5.95 15.77
CA ARG A 8 21.45 5.31 14.74
C ARG A 8 20.71 4.22 15.49
N ILE A 9 19.42 4.43 15.76
CA ILE A 9 18.53 3.35 16.13
C ILE A 9 18.47 2.42 14.92
N THR A 10 19.40 1.47 14.86
CA THR A 10 19.37 0.36 13.92
C THR A 10 18.20 -0.51 14.33
N VAL A 11 17.05 -0.29 13.67
CA VAL A 11 15.91 -1.19 13.81
C VAL A 11 16.37 -2.59 13.43
N SER A 12 16.17 -3.54 14.35
CA SER A 12 16.63 -4.92 14.16
C SER A 12 15.91 -5.55 12.96
N SER A 13 16.64 -6.39 12.20
CA SER A 13 16.07 -7.10 11.04
C SER A 13 14.82 -7.89 11.41
N SER A 14 14.77 -8.48 12.61
CA SER A 14 13.61 -9.20 13.14
C SER A 14 12.36 -8.33 13.24
N ARG A 15 12.53 -7.04 13.54
CA ARG A 15 11.42 -6.10 13.71
C ARG A 15 10.84 -5.63 12.38
N ASN A 16 11.70 -5.44 11.38
CA ASN A 16 11.28 -5.20 10.01
C ASN A 16 10.55 -6.41 9.44
N LEU A 17 11.01 -7.62 9.75
CA LEU A 17 10.34 -8.86 9.35
C LEU A 17 8.96 -8.99 10.02
N ALA A 18 8.86 -8.72 11.32
CA ALA A 18 7.58 -8.72 12.03
C ALA A 18 6.60 -7.70 11.45
N LEU A 19 7.08 -6.49 11.13
CA LEU A 19 6.25 -5.46 10.51
C LEU A 19 5.76 -5.89 9.11
N ALA A 20 6.63 -6.49 8.30
CA ALA A 20 6.24 -7.06 7.01
C ALA A 20 5.20 -8.18 7.16
N ALA A 21 5.37 -9.07 8.14
CA ALA A 21 4.41 -10.12 8.44
C ALA A 21 3.05 -9.55 8.87
N VAL A 22 3.03 -8.49 9.68
CA VAL A 22 1.78 -7.80 10.07
C VAL A 22 1.08 -7.19 8.87
N PHE A 23 1.79 -6.45 8.01
CA PHE A 23 1.20 -5.89 6.79
C PHE A 23 0.68 -6.98 5.85
N GLY A 24 1.45 -8.07 5.68
CA GLY A 24 1.02 -9.19 4.85
C GLY A 24 -0.20 -9.91 5.39
N ALA A 25 -0.25 -10.16 6.70
CA ALA A 25 -1.40 -10.77 7.36
C ALA A 25 -2.65 -9.88 7.29
N LEU A 26 -2.51 -8.57 7.54
CA LEU A 26 -3.61 -7.61 7.41
C LEU A 26 -4.14 -7.55 5.98
N TYR A 27 -3.24 -7.45 5.00
CA TYR A 27 -3.65 -7.43 3.60
C TYR A 27 -4.38 -8.71 3.22
N ALA A 28 -3.81 -9.89 3.53
CA ALA A 28 -4.43 -11.16 3.21
C ALA A 28 -5.79 -11.35 3.90
N ALA A 29 -5.91 -10.94 5.17
CA ALA A 29 -7.17 -10.98 5.91
C ALA A 29 -8.23 -10.07 5.27
N LEU A 30 -7.87 -8.86 4.83
CA LEU A 30 -8.79 -7.96 4.13
C LEU A 30 -9.22 -8.54 2.78
N VAL A 31 -8.31 -9.13 2.01
CA VAL A 31 -8.67 -9.78 0.74
C VAL A 31 -9.68 -10.89 0.97
N VAL A 32 -9.45 -11.79 1.93
CA VAL A 32 -10.35 -12.90 2.22
C VAL A 32 -11.70 -12.41 2.78
N ALA A 33 -11.69 -11.45 3.70
CA ALA A 33 -12.90 -10.91 4.31
C ALA A 33 -13.80 -10.17 3.31
N PHE A 34 -13.19 -9.42 2.38
CA PHE A 34 -13.90 -8.63 1.36
C PHE A 34 -13.88 -9.29 -0.02
N ALA A 35 -13.59 -10.59 -0.09
CA ALA A 35 -13.51 -11.34 -1.32
C ALA A 35 -14.79 -11.24 -2.19
N PRO A 36 -16.04 -11.23 -1.64
CA PRO A 36 -17.25 -11.03 -2.44
C PRO A 36 -17.34 -9.69 -3.17
N ILE A 37 -16.62 -8.67 -2.70
CA ILE A 37 -16.62 -7.31 -3.27
C ILE A 37 -15.35 -7.06 -4.08
N SER A 38 -14.27 -7.79 -3.79
CA SER A 38 -12.92 -7.51 -4.31
C SER A 38 -12.52 -8.34 -5.53
N ILE A 39 -13.31 -9.35 -5.94
CA ILE A 39 -12.96 -10.35 -6.98
C ILE A 39 -14.01 -10.42 -8.11
N LEU A 40 -14.87 -9.40 -8.20
CA LEU A 40 -15.90 -9.31 -9.24
C LEU A 40 -15.43 -8.44 -10.41
N PRO A 41 -16.02 -8.57 -11.62
CA PRO A 41 -15.72 -7.67 -12.74
C PRO A 41 -15.89 -6.19 -12.39
N VAL A 42 -16.85 -5.91 -11.49
CA VAL A 42 -16.98 -4.63 -10.77
C VAL A 42 -16.54 -4.85 -9.34
N GLN A 43 -15.34 -4.39 -9.00
CA GLN A 43 -14.73 -4.64 -7.70
C GLN A 43 -14.21 -3.39 -7.03
N VAL A 44 -14.21 -3.42 -5.70
CA VAL A 44 -13.48 -2.48 -4.86
C VAL A 44 -12.44 -3.29 -4.09
N ARG A 45 -11.15 -3.08 -4.37
CA ARG A 45 -10.06 -3.80 -3.73
C ARG A 45 -9.79 -3.20 -2.36
N VAL A 46 -10.61 -3.55 -1.38
CA VAL A 46 -10.58 -2.93 -0.04
C VAL A 46 -9.20 -3.03 0.62
N ALA A 47 -8.46 -4.11 0.37
CA ALA A 47 -7.12 -4.32 0.92
C ALA A 47 -6.10 -3.26 0.47
N ASP A 48 -6.31 -2.63 -0.70
CA ASP A 48 -5.42 -1.61 -1.26
C ASP A 48 -5.44 -0.30 -0.47
N VAL A 49 -6.37 -0.16 0.50
CA VAL A 49 -6.34 0.89 1.55
C VAL A 49 -5.00 0.93 2.31
N LEU A 50 -4.29 -0.20 2.38
CA LEU A 50 -3.01 -0.32 3.09
C LEU A 50 -1.81 0.12 2.24
N LEU A 51 -1.93 0.21 0.90
CA LEU A 51 -0.82 0.54 0.00
C LEU A 51 -0.15 1.87 0.33
N PRO A 52 -0.89 2.99 0.54
CA PRO A 52 -0.26 4.28 0.82
C PRO A 52 0.60 4.28 2.08
N LEU A 53 0.36 3.36 3.03
CA LEU A 53 1.16 3.24 4.25
C LEU A 53 2.60 2.81 3.98
N ALA A 54 2.91 2.29 2.79
CA ALA A 54 4.28 2.08 2.33
C ALA A 54 5.12 3.36 2.39
N ILE A 55 4.50 4.53 2.23
CA ILE A 55 5.15 5.84 2.40
C ILE A 55 5.76 5.98 3.80
N LEU A 56 5.03 5.56 4.84
CA LEU A 56 5.41 5.74 6.23
C LEU A 56 6.32 4.62 6.75
N PHE A 57 6.13 3.39 6.29
CA PHE A 57 6.82 2.22 6.84
C PHE A 57 7.91 1.65 5.92
N GLY A 58 7.97 2.07 4.65
CA GLY A 58 9.02 1.73 3.70
C GLY A 58 9.06 0.24 3.32
N TRP A 59 10.27 -0.29 3.11
CA TRP A 59 10.51 -1.67 2.65
C TRP A 59 9.75 -2.77 3.39
N PRO A 60 9.63 -2.77 4.73
CA PRO A 60 8.80 -3.73 5.45
C PRO A 60 7.35 -3.78 4.96
N ALA A 61 6.72 -2.61 4.77
CA ALA A 61 5.35 -2.53 4.28
C ALA A 61 5.26 -2.96 2.81
N ILE A 62 6.19 -2.52 1.96
CA ILE A 62 6.22 -2.92 0.53
C ILE A 62 6.26 -4.45 0.41
N LEU A 63 7.22 -5.10 1.09
CA LEU A 63 7.34 -6.56 1.06
C LEU A 63 6.14 -7.26 1.69
N GLY A 64 5.65 -6.74 2.82
CA GLY A 64 4.47 -7.26 3.50
C GLY A 64 3.24 -7.25 2.60
N LEU A 65 2.94 -6.12 1.97
CA LEU A 65 1.80 -5.94 1.07
C LEU A 65 1.91 -6.83 -0.18
N GLY A 66 3.11 -6.96 -0.76
CA GLY A 66 3.33 -7.87 -1.88
C GLY A 66 3.09 -9.34 -1.54
N VAL A 67 3.70 -9.82 -0.45
CA VAL A 67 3.49 -11.20 0.03
C VAL A 67 2.04 -11.41 0.46
N GLY A 68 1.44 -10.44 1.15
CA GLY A 68 0.03 -10.45 1.53
C GLY A 68 -0.90 -10.52 0.33
N THR A 69 -0.54 -9.89 -0.79
CA THR A 69 -1.33 -9.96 -2.03
C THR A 69 -1.29 -11.37 -2.61
N VAL A 70 -0.13 -12.02 -2.66
CA VAL A 70 -0.01 -13.41 -3.10
C VAL A 70 -0.84 -14.34 -2.21
N VAL A 71 -0.66 -14.24 -0.90
CA VAL A 71 -1.33 -15.10 0.09
C VAL A 71 -2.83 -14.85 0.12
N GLY A 72 -3.25 -13.59 0.10
CA GLY A 72 -4.66 -13.18 0.13
C GLY A 72 -5.40 -13.64 -1.11
N ASN A 73 -4.84 -13.42 -2.30
CA ASN A 73 -5.45 -13.84 -3.56
C ASN A 73 -5.55 -15.38 -3.63
N PHE A 74 -4.50 -16.10 -3.23
CA PHE A 74 -4.51 -17.56 -3.17
C PHE A 74 -5.56 -18.09 -2.18
N ALA A 75 -5.63 -17.51 -0.98
CA ALA A 75 -6.59 -17.94 0.04
C ALA A 75 -8.04 -17.65 -0.36
N ALA A 76 -8.31 -16.46 -0.90
CA ALA A 76 -9.66 -16.10 -1.33
C ALA A 76 -10.15 -16.97 -2.49
N ASP A 77 -9.29 -17.26 -3.47
CA ASP A 77 -9.59 -18.17 -4.58
C ASP A 77 -9.89 -19.59 -4.07
N SER A 78 -9.03 -20.13 -3.18
CA SER A 78 -9.22 -21.46 -2.58
C SER A 78 -10.50 -21.58 -1.73
N LEU A 79 -10.94 -20.50 -1.08
CA LEU A 79 -12.10 -20.52 -0.17
C LEU A 79 -13.41 -20.28 -0.90
N MET A 80 -13.42 -19.43 -1.93
CA MET A 80 -14.64 -19.07 -2.63
C MET A 80 -15.00 -20.03 -3.76
N GLY A 81 -14.05 -20.86 -4.21
CA GLY A 81 -14.27 -21.83 -5.30
C GLY A 81 -14.64 -21.18 -6.63
N PHE A 82 -14.54 -19.85 -6.73
CA PHE A 82 -14.56 -19.13 -7.99
C PHE A 82 -13.21 -19.36 -8.63
N PRO A 83 -13.11 -20.06 -9.78
CA PRO A 83 -11.95 -19.92 -10.62
C PRO A 83 -12.02 -18.48 -11.13
N SER A 84 -11.40 -17.54 -10.43
CA SER A 84 -11.01 -16.30 -11.09
C SER A 84 -10.21 -16.77 -12.31
N ALA A 85 -10.64 -16.43 -13.52
CA ALA A 85 -10.11 -17.00 -14.77
C ALA A 85 -8.61 -16.68 -15.04
N SER A 86 -7.91 -16.18 -14.02
CA SER A 86 -6.57 -15.62 -13.97
C SER A 86 -5.78 -16.12 -12.75
N ILE A 87 -5.95 -17.37 -12.29
CA ILE A 87 -5.25 -17.95 -11.11
C ILE A 87 -3.76 -17.56 -11.04
N GLY A 88 -3.02 -17.67 -12.16
CA GLY A 88 -1.61 -17.25 -12.19
C GLY A 88 -1.42 -15.74 -12.40
N LEU A 89 -2.27 -15.12 -13.22
CA LEU A 89 -2.11 -13.72 -13.63
C LEU A 89 -2.48 -12.72 -12.54
N ASP A 90 -3.49 -13.00 -11.71
CA ASP A 90 -3.87 -12.11 -10.61
C ASP A 90 -2.95 -12.28 -9.39
N ILE A 91 -2.48 -13.52 -9.14
CA ILE A 91 -1.54 -13.79 -8.06
C ILE A 91 -0.17 -13.18 -8.38
N VAL A 92 0.35 -13.38 -9.61
CA VAL A 92 1.66 -12.87 -10.00
C VAL A 92 1.56 -11.41 -10.47
N GLY A 93 0.66 -11.10 -11.39
CA GLY A 93 0.48 -9.75 -11.91
C GLY A 93 -0.01 -8.78 -10.83
N GLY A 94 -1.04 -9.14 -10.07
CA GLY A 94 -1.56 -8.29 -8.99
C GLY A 94 -0.53 -8.01 -7.90
N SER A 95 0.24 -9.03 -7.46
CA SER A 95 1.28 -8.82 -6.44
C SER A 95 2.45 -7.99 -6.95
N LEU A 96 2.89 -8.17 -8.20
CA LEU A 96 3.94 -7.36 -8.81
C LEU A 96 3.51 -5.90 -8.96
N VAL A 97 2.27 -5.67 -9.37
CA VAL A 97 1.70 -4.32 -9.49
C VAL A 97 1.58 -3.66 -8.13
N ASN A 98 1.09 -4.36 -7.11
CA ASN A 98 1.01 -3.83 -5.74
C ASN A 98 2.38 -3.52 -5.15
N LEU A 99 3.38 -4.39 -5.40
CA LEU A 99 4.77 -4.13 -5.02
C LEU A 99 5.32 -2.87 -5.71
N LEU A 100 5.09 -2.74 -7.01
CA LEU A 100 5.55 -1.60 -7.79
C LEU A 100 4.84 -0.31 -7.38
N ALA A 101 3.53 -0.35 -7.17
CA ALA A 101 2.71 0.77 -6.71
C ALA A 101 3.20 1.26 -5.33
N ALA A 102 3.31 0.38 -4.35
CA ALA A 102 3.80 0.70 -3.02
C ALA A 102 5.24 1.24 -3.04
N TYR A 103 6.09 0.69 -3.90
CA TYR A 103 7.46 1.18 -4.08
C TYR A 103 7.51 2.59 -4.68
N LEU A 104 6.72 2.86 -5.73
CA LEU A 104 6.65 4.18 -6.34
C LEU A 104 6.06 5.21 -5.38
N ALA A 105 5.01 4.85 -4.65
CA ALA A 105 4.44 5.70 -3.62
C ALA A 105 5.45 6.03 -2.54
N TRP A 106 6.19 5.04 -2.04
CA TRP A 106 7.28 5.28 -1.09
C TRP A 106 8.35 6.21 -1.67
N ARG A 107 8.76 6.03 -2.93
CA ARG A 107 9.74 6.90 -3.59
C ARG A 107 9.25 8.34 -3.71
N ILE A 108 8.00 8.55 -4.12
CA ILE A 108 7.37 9.87 -4.21
C ILE A 108 7.25 10.50 -2.82
N GLY A 109 6.79 9.73 -1.84
CA GLY A 109 6.66 10.14 -0.45
C GLY A 109 7.99 10.50 0.22
N GLN A 110 9.11 9.89 -0.18
CA GLN A 110 10.43 10.28 0.28
C GLN A 110 10.96 11.56 -0.38
N HIS A 111 10.61 11.81 -1.64
CA HIS A 111 10.89 13.08 -2.30
C HIS A 111 10.08 14.24 -1.70
N SER A 112 8.91 13.96 -1.12
CA SER A 112 8.05 14.90 -0.38
C SER A 112 8.78 15.64 0.74
N SER A 113 9.69 14.97 1.46
CA SER A 113 10.48 15.61 2.54
C SER A 113 11.34 16.78 2.06
N ARG A 114 11.50 16.96 0.73
CA ARG A 114 12.21 18.06 0.10
C ARG A 114 11.29 19.17 -0.43
N VAL A 115 9.97 18.95 -0.45
CA VAL A 115 8.97 19.85 -1.06
C VAL A 115 8.07 20.43 0.04
N ARG A 116 7.83 21.75 -0.01
CA ARG A 116 7.11 22.52 1.02
C ARG A 116 5.67 22.04 1.31
N ASN A 117 5.04 21.29 0.39
CA ASN A 117 3.66 20.81 0.48
C ASN A 117 3.57 19.28 0.53
N TRP A 118 3.70 18.72 1.73
CA TRP A 118 3.75 17.29 2.01
C TRP A 118 2.44 16.55 1.66
N ASN A 119 1.29 17.16 1.95
CA ASN A 119 -0.03 16.61 1.60
C ASN A 119 -0.22 16.45 0.08
N ALA A 120 0.29 17.40 -0.71
CA ALA A 120 0.18 17.33 -2.17
C ALA A 120 1.01 16.17 -2.74
N SER A 121 2.19 15.90 -2.16
CA SER A 121 3.02 14.78 -2.59
C SER A 121 2.40 13.43 -2.17
N TRP A 122 1.86 13.33 -0.96
CA TRP A 122 1.16 12.11 -0.53
C TRP A 122 -0.06 11.82 -1.41
N PHE A 123 -0.85 12.85 -1.75
CA PHE A 123 -1.96 12.69 -2.68
C PHE A 123 -1.48 12.31 -4.10
N SER A 124 -0.38 12.90 -4.57
CA SER A 124 0.18 12.49 -5.87
C SER A 124 0.64 11.03 -5.87
N ALA A 125 1.15 10.53 -4.74
CA ALA A 125 1.55 9.13 -4.59
C ALA A 125 0.33 8.21 -4.70
N THR A 126 -0.78 8.51 -4.01
CA THR A 126 -2.02 7.70 -4.09
C THR A 126 -2.63 7.71 -5.49
N VAL A 127 -2.56 8.85 -6.20
CA VAL A 127 -3.01 8.93 -7.60
C VAL A 127 -2.16 8.05 -8.51
N VAL A 128 -0.84 8.04 -8.32
CA VAL A 128 0.07 7.17 -9.08
C VAL A 128 -0.19 5.70 -8.82
N GLU A 129 -0.42 5.30 -7.56
CA GLU A 129 -0.80 3.93 -7.21
C GLU A 129 -2.09 3.53 -7.93
N THR A 130 -3.13 4.35 -7.80
CA THR A 130 -4.45 4.12 -8.40
C THR A 130 -4.34 3.98 -9.91
N ALA A 131 -3.64 4.90 -10.58
CA ALA A 131 -3.49 4.87 -12.04
C ALA A 131 -2.72 3.62 -12.51
N LEU A 132 -1.63 3.26 -11.82
CA LEU A 132 -0.83 2.09 -12.17
C LEU A 132 -1.64 0.80 -12.02
N ILE A 133 -2.32 0.64 -10.86
CA ILE A 133 -3.14 -0.54 -10.59
C ILE A 133 -4.27 -0.63 -11.61
N SER A 134 -5.00 0.45 -11.85
CA SER A 134 -6.14 0.45 -12.77
C SER A 134 -5.75 0.11 -14.21
N VAL A 135 -4.64 0.63 -14.70
CA VAL A 135 -4.17 0.37 -16.07
C VAL A 135 -3.66 -1.06 -16.22
N VAL A 136 -2.84 -1.55 -15.28
CA VAL A 136 -2.26 -2.89 -15.41
C VAL A 136 -3.28 -3.96 -15.10
N VAL A 137 -4.02 -3.82 -13.98
CA VAL A 137 -5.07 -4.77 -13.55
C VAL A 137 -6.22 -4.77 -14.53
N GLY A 138 -6.78 -3.60 -14.87
CA GLY A 138 -7.82 -3.52 -15.89
C GLY A 138 -7.35 -4.00 -17.26
N GLY A 139 -6.07 -3.84 -17.58
CA GLY A 139 -5.47 -4.33 -18.82
C GLY A 139 -5.52 -5.85 -18.96
N TYR A 140 -5.00 -6.59 -17.97
CA TYR A 140 -5.05 -8.06 -18.04
C TYR A 140 -6.46 -8.60 -17.82
N LEU A 141 -7.28 -7.95 -16.97
CA LEU A 141 -8.63 -8.40 -16.70
C LEU A 141 -9.54 -8.27 -17.93
N SER A 142 -9.33 -7.22 -18.74
CA SER A 142 -9.99 -7.07 -20.06
C SER A 142 -9.75 -8.27 -20.97
N ILE A 143 -8.51 -8.77 -21.02
CA ILE A 143 -8.14 -9.93 -21.84
C ILE A 143 -8.80 -11.20 -21.29
N VAL A 144 -8.74 -11.39 -19.98
CA VAL A 144 -9.24 -12.61 -19.30
C VAL A 144 -10.75 -12.73 -19.39
N PHE A 145 -11.49 -11.65 -19.12
CA PHE A 145 -12.95 -11.65 -19.12
C PHE A 145 -13.57 -11.27 -20.47
N SER A 146 -12.74 -11.00 -21.49
CA SER A 146 -13.18 -10.54 -22.81
C SER A 146 -14.09 -9.30 -22.75
N ILE A 147 -13.82 -8.40 -21.80
CA ILE A 147 -14.54 -7.13 -21.60
C ILE A 147 -13.76 -6.02 -22.31
N PRO A 148 -14.40 -5.01 -22.92
CA PRO A 148 -13.69 -3.88 -23.51
C PRO A 148 -12.68 -3.23 -22.55
N LEU A 149 -11.45 -3.01 -23.01
CA LEU A 149 -10.33 -2.47 -22.22
C LEU A 149 -10.73 -1.25 -21.39
N VAL A 150 -11.38 -0.28 -22.05
CA VAL A 150 -11.81 0.97 -21.41
C VAL A 150 -12.78 0.69 -20.26
N VAL A 151 -13.74 -0.23 -20.45
CA VAL A 151 -14.72 -0.58 -19.42
C VAL A 151 -14.02 -1.26 -18.23
N SER A 152 -13.09 -2.18 -18.49
CA SER A 152 -12.34 -2.85 -17.42
C SER A 152 -11.49 -1.86 -16.61
N ILE A 153 -10.70 -1.02 -17.29
CA ILE A 153 -9.87 0.01 -16.63
C ILE A 153 -10.72 0.97 -15.81
N LEU A 154 -11.83 1.48 -16.36
CA LEU A 154 -12.70 2.43 -15.65
C LEU A 154 -13.35 1.82 -14.42
N THR A 155 -13.70 0.54 -14.50
CA THR A 155 -14.34 -0.16 -13.39
C THR A 155 -13.35 -0.40 -12.25
N ILE A 156 -12.13 -0.85 -12.57
CA ILE A 156 -11.06 -0.97 -11.57
C ILE A 156 -10.70 0.41 -11.00
N LEU A 157 -10.59 1.43 -11.86
CA LEU A 157 -10.30 2.80 -11.45
C LEU A 157 -11.30 3.34 -10.43
N ALA A 158 -12.59 3.11 -10.65
CA ALA A 158 -13.63 3.52 -9.71
C ALA A 158 -13.43 2.86 -8.33
N GLY A 159 -13.12 1.56 -8.30
CA GLY A 159 -12.82 0.83 -7.07
C GLY A 159 -11.55 1.33 -6.37
N GLU A 160 -10.47 1.53 -7.11
CA GLU A 160 -9.19 2.01 -6.58
C GLU A 160 -9.28 3.44 -6.04
N ILE A 161 -10.09 4.30 -6.65
CA ILE A 161 -10.34 5.64 -6.11
C ILE A 161 -10.93 5.56 -4.71
N VAL A 162 -11.89 4.66 -4.49
CA VAL A 162 -12.52 4.46 -3.18
C VAL A 162 -11.51 3.85 -2.19
N ALA A 163 -10.79 2.81 -2.59
CA ALA A 163 -9.86 2.10 -1.71
C ALA A 163 -8.63 2.95 -1.36
N ILE A 164 -7.93 3.50 -2.36
CA ILE A 164 -6.63 4.17 -2.20
C ILE A 164 -6.80 5.67 -1.97
N ASN A 165 -7.50 6.40 -2.85
CA ASN A 165 -7.56 7.87 -2.75
C ASN A 165 -8.47 8.37 -1.63
N ILE A 166 -9.54 7.66 -1.31
CA ILE A 166 -10.42 8.01 -0.20
C ILE A 166 -9.97 7.29 1.08
N GLY A 167 -10.03 5.96 1.08
CA GLY A 167 -9.70 5.16 2.26
C GLY A 167 -8.22 5.25 2.65
N GLY A 168 -7.33 4.93 1.71
CA GLY A 168 -5.90 4.83 1.95
C GLY A 168 -5.26 6.18 2.27
N PHE A 169 -5.66 7.25 1.58
CA PHE A 169 -5.23 8.61 1.89
C PHE A 169 -5.73 9.07 3.28
N ALA A 170 -6.98 8.78 3.64
CA ALA A 170 -7.49 9.09 4.97
C ALA A 170 -6.69 8.35 6.05
N LEU A 171 -6.43 7.05 5.85
CA LEU A 171 -5.63 6.22 6.75
C LEU A 171 -4.19 6.75 6.87
N LEU A 172 -3.57 7.11 5.75
CA LEU A 172 -2.24 7.72 5.69
C LEU A 172 -2.18 9.03 6.50
N ASN A 173 -3.18 9.89 6.40
CA ASN A 173 -3.24 11.15 7.15
C ASN A 173 -3.46 10.92 8.66
N ILE A 174 -4.22 9.90 9.04
CA ILE A 174 -4.45 9.54 10.46
C ILE A 174 -3.18 9.00 11.09
N ILE A 175 -2.51 8.06 10.41
CA ILE A 175 -1.27 7.43 10.89
C ILE A 175 -0.08 8.39 10.79
N GLY A 176 -0.08 9.30 9.81
CA GLY A 176 0.96 10.32 9.59
C GLY A 176 0.96 11.46 10.62
N ARG A 177 0.07 11.45 11.63
CA ARG A 177 0.09 12.40 12.75
C ARG A 177 1.27 12.13 13.67
N ASP A 178 1.92 13.19 14.17
CA ASP A 178 3.06 13.09 15.09
C ASP A 178 2.81 12.13 16.24
N ARG A 179 1.66 12.26 16.92
CA ARG A 179 1.29 11.40 18.03
C ARG A 179 1.33 9.90 17.68
N SER A 180 0.82 9.54 16.51
CA SER A 180 0.81 8.15 16.03
C SER A 180 2.23 7.70 15.68
N LEU A 181 2.99 8.54 14.98
CA LEU A 181 4.36 8.23 14.58
C LEU A 181 5.31 8.13 15.77
N ASP A 182 5.15 8.98 16.77
CA ASP A 182 5.90 8.95 18.02
C ASP A 182 5.59 7.68 18.81
N LEU A 183 4.33 7.22 18.80
CA LEU A 183 3.96 5.94 19.39
C LEU A 183 4.67 4.77 18.67
N PHE A 184 4.65 4.72 17.34
CA PHE A 184 5.38 3.68 16.60
C PHE A 184 6.90 3.77 16.80
N ARG A 185 7.46 4.98 16.89
CA ARG A 185 8.88 5.22 17.21
C ARG A 185 9.21 4.81 18.64
N SER A 186 8.32 5.03 19.60
CA SER A 186 8.49 4.62 21.01
C SER A 186 8.54 3.11 21.15
N TRP A 187 7.78 2.40 20.29
CA TRP A 187 7.92 0.96 20.18
C TRP A 187 9.26 0.58 19.56
N GLY A 188 9.92 1.47 18.81
CA GLY A 188 11.22 1.27 18.16
C GLY A 188 11.14 1.05 16.64
N LEU A 189 10.02 1.42 16.00
CA LEU A 189 9.80 1.16 14.56
C LEU A 189 10.42 2.29 13.76
N LYS A 190 10.96 1.95 12.59
CA LYS A 190 11.46 2.97 11.67
C LYS A 190 10.30 3.51 10.86
N THR A 191 10.00 4.79 11.04
CA THR A 191 9.05 5.51 10.18
C THR A 191 9.82 6.43 9.23
N TYR A 192 9.45 6.39 7.96
CA TYR A 192 9.96 7.22 6.87
C TYR A 192 8.96 8.35 6.61
N GLY A 193 9.43 9.54 6.23
CA GLY A 193 8.55 10.61 5.73
C GLY A 193 8.09 11.70 6.71
N THR A 194 8.67 11.81 7.92
CA THR A 194 8.40 12.94 8.84
C THR A 194 9.62 13.30 9.66
N GLU A 195 10.60 13.94 9.01
CA GLU A 195 11.30 15.03 9.69
C GLU A 195 10.36 16.23 9.59
N ARG A 196 9.37 16.30 10.49
CA ARG A 196 8.75 17.58 10.78
C ARG A 196 9.88 18.37 11.41
N ASP A 197 10.38 19.37 10.70
CA ASP A 197 11.38 20.28 11.22
C ASP A 197 10.98 20.63 12.65
N PRO A 198 11.79 20.32 13.68
CA PRO A 198 11.41 20.58 15.06
C PRO A 198 11.11 22.08 15.13
N ARG A 199 9.85 22.44 15.39
CA ARG A 199 9.53 23.84 15.66
C ARG A 199 10.49 24.29 16.75
N PRO A 200 11.23 25.39 16.57
CA PRO A 200 12.06 25.91 17.65
C PRO A 200 11.14 26.10 18.84
N SER A 201 11.45 25.44 19.94
CA SER A 201 10.80 25.67 21.22
C SER A 201 11.01 27.14 21.56
N SER A 202 9.96 27.94 21.41
CA SER A 202 9.85 29.29 21.96
C SER A 202 9.58 29.21 23.45
#